data_AF-A0A267FYE7-F1
#
_entry.id   AF-A0A267FYE7-F1
#
_cell.length_a   1.000
_cell.length_b   1.000
_cell.length_c   1.000
_cell.angle_alpha   90.00
_cell.angle_beta   90.00
_cell.angle_gamma   90.00
#
_symmetry.space_group_name_H-M   'P 1'
#
loop_
_entity.id
_entity.type
_entity.pdbx_description
1 polymer ?
#
loop_
_entity_poly.entity_id
_entity_poly.type
_entity_poly.pdbx_seq_one_letter_code
_entity_poly.pdbx_strand_id
1 'polypeptide(L)'
;QVIEDEYQLSQTMTEEVRGEAVKYYAEKSLPASFAECNVEELRAAMEYIETKYGGVESYLRTTGLSQQELDLLRRNFGSESSNEELPTDSNSKSS
;
A
#
# COMPACT_ATOMS: atom_id res chain seq x y z
N GLN A 1 -6.11 -8.61 0.99
CA GLN A 1 -7.00 -8.10 2.05
C GLN A 1 -6.47 -6.78 2.62
N VAL A 2 -5.38 -6.75 3.40
CA VAL A 2 -4.84 -5.50 4.01
C VAL A 2 -4.66 -4.34 3.02
N ILE A 3 -4.05 -4.60 1.84
CA ILE A 3 -3.84 -3.57 0.80
C ILE A 3 -5.17 -3.00 0.27
N GLU A 4 -6.19 -3.84 0.08
CA GLU A 4 -7.50 -3.40 -0.42
C GLU A 4 -8.24 -2.58 0.66
N ASP A 5 -8.13 -3.00 1.92
CA ASP A 5 -8.77 -2.32 3.05
C ASP A 5 -8.17 -0.92 3.26
N GLU A 6 -6.84 -0.78 3.19
CA GLU A 6 -6.16 0.52 3.23
C GLU A 6 -6.50 1.40 2.01
N TYR A 7 -6.57 0.79 0.82
CA TYR A 7 -6.96 1.50 -0.39
C TYR A 7 -8.38 2.07 -0.28
N GLN A 8 -9.32 1.29 0.27
CA GLN A 8 -10.69 1.76 0.52
C GLN A 8 -10.73 2.86 1.58
N LEU A 9 -9.91 2.76 2.64
CA LEU A 9 -9.80 3.79 3.68
C LEU A 9 -9.33 5.13 3.12
N SER A 10 -8.46 5.13 2.10
CA SER A 10 -8.00 6.36 1.46
C SER A 10 -9.13 7.19 0.86
N GLN A 11 -10.23 6.52 0.45
CA GLN A 11 -11.42 7.18 -0.03
C GLN A 11 -12.02 8.04 1.09
N THR A 12 -12.22 7.49 2.29
CA THR A 12 -12.91 8.20 3.38
C THR A 12 -12.09 9.31 4.02
N MET A 13 -10.75 9.22 4.00
CA MET A 13 -9.88 10.17 4.70
C MET A 13 -9.58 11.47 3.93
N THR A 14 -10.05 11.60 2.69
CA THR A 14 -9.61 12.68 1.79
C THR A 14 -10.75 13.36 1.01
N GLU A 15 -11.89 13.65 1.64
CA GLU A 15 -13.02 14.32 0.96
C GLU A 15 -12.65 15.66 0.30
N GLU A 16 -11.77 16.46 0.93
CA GLU A 16 -11.30 17.74 0.38
C GLU A 16 -10.45 17.53 -0.88
N VAL A 17 -9.48 16.62 -0.83
CA VAL A 17 -8.64 16.24 -1.98
C VAL A 17 -9.49 15.62 -3.10
N ARG A 18 -10.52 14.85 -2.74
CA ARG A 18 -11.46 14.27 -3.71
C ARG A 18 -12.25 15.35 -4.43
N GLY A 19 -12.71 16.38 -3.71
CA GLY A 19 -13.39 17.52 -4.32
C GLY A 19 -12.51 18.24 -5.35
N GLU A 20 -11.22 18.40 -5.06
CA GLU A 20 -10.25 18.97 -6.00
C GLU A 20 -9.99 18.03 -7.19
N ALA A 21 -9.84 16.73 -6.95
CA ALA A 21 -9.64 15.73 -8.00
C ALA A 21 -10.83 15.64 -8.96
N VAL A 22 -12.07 15.67 -8.45
CA VAL A 22 -13.29 15.69 -9.27
C VAL A 22 -13.33 16.93 -10.16
N LYS A 23 -12.99 18.11 -9.61
CA LYS A 23 -12.90 19.35 -10.42
C LYS A 23 -11.84 19.22 -11.51
N TYR A 24 -10.65 18.74 -11.16
CA TYR A 24 -9.55 18.52 -12.10
C TYR A 24 -9.96 17.58 -13.25
N TYR A 25 -10.60 16.44 -12.96
CA TYR A 25 -11.03 15.50 -13.99
C TYR A 25 -12.19 16.04 -14.83
N ALA A 26 -13.12 16.79 -14.23
CA ALA A 26 -14.18 17.47 -14.97
C ALA A 26 -13.62 18.48 -16.00
N GLU A 27 -12.59 19.26 -15.63
CA GLU A 27 -11.89 20.17 -16.56
C GLU A 27 -11.24 19.44 -17.75
N LYS A 28 -10.88 18.17 -17.55
CA LYS A 28 -10.32 17.30 -18.60
C LYS A 28 -11.39 16.49 -19.35
N SER A 29 -12.68 16.75 -19.11
CA SER A 29 -13.81 15.97 -19.66
C SER A 29 -13.73 14.47 -19.33
N LEU A 30 -13.16 14.15 -18.16
CA LEU A 30 -13.07 12.78 -17.65
C LEU A 30 -14.18 12.51 -16.62
N PRO A 31 -14.65 11.26 -16.48
CA PRO A 31 -15.63 10.87 -15.48
C PRO A 31 -15.14 11.13 -14.04
N ALA A 32 -16.06 11.50 -13.14
CA ALA A 32 -15.74 11.69 -11.72
C ALA A 32 -15.24 10.41 -11.03
N SER A 33 -15.54 9.23 -11.58
CA SER A 33 -15.05 7.94 -11.09
C SER A 33 -13.52 7.84 -11.10
N PHE A 34 -12.82 8.67 -11.89
CA PHE A 34 -11.36 8.77 -11.84
C PHE A 34 -10.82 9.36 -10.52
N ALA A 35 -11.68 10.01 -9.73
CA ALA A 35 -11.35 10.48 -8.39
C ALA A 35 -11.73 9.46 -7.29
N GLU A 36 -12.24 8.29 -7.66
CA GLU A 36 -12.67 7.26 -6.71
C GLU A 36 -11.62 6.15 -6.55
N CYS A 37 -11.62 5.52 -5.38
CA CYS A 37 -10.81 4.33 -5.13
C CYS A 37 -11.60 3.10 -5.61
N ASN A 38 -11.33 2.63 -6.83
CA ASN A 38 -12.00 1.46 -7.39
C ASN A 38 -11.21 0.18 -7.07
N VAL A 39 -11.68 -0.59 -6.08
CA VAL A 39 -11.02 -1.84 -5.65
C VAL A 39 -10.95 -2.87 -6.76
N GLU A 40 -11.91 -2.93 -7.68
CA GLU A 40 -11.86 -3.89 -8.79
C GLU A 40 -10.75 -3.55 -9.78
N GLU A 41 -10.47 -2.26 -10.01
CA GLU A 41 -9.33 -1.84 -10.82
C GLU A 41 -7.99 -2.14 -10.13
N LEU A 42 -7.91 -1.95 -8.80
CA LEU A 42 -6.74 -2.34 -8.01
C LEU A 42 -6.50 -3.86 -8.13
N ARG A 43 -7.53 -4.68 -7.96
CA ARG A 43 -7.44 -6.14 -8.09
C ARG A 43 -6.99 -6.54 -9.48
N ALA A 44 -7.57 -5.95 -10.53
CA ALA A 44 -7.18 -6.22 -11.90
C ALA A 44 -5.70 -5.86 -12.15
N ALA A 45 -5.21 -4.75 -11.60
CA ALA A 45 -3.81 -4.38 -11.68
C ALA A 45 -2.89 -5.37 -10.95
N MET A 46 -3.27 -5.81 -9.74
CA MET A 46 -2.53 -6.81 -8.98
C MET A 46 -2.49 -8.17 -9.69
N GLU A 47 -3.62 -8.62 -10.23
CA GLU A 47 -3.71 -9.86 -11.02
C GLU A 47 -2.86 -9.79 -12.28
N TYR A 48 -2.86 -8.65 -12.97
CA TYR A 48 -1.99 -8.43 -14.12
C TYR A 48 -0.51 -8.51 -13.74
N ILE A 49 -0.11 -7.89 -12.64
CA ILE A 49 1.27 -7.95 -12.14
C ILE A 49 1.66 -9.40 -11.83
N GLU A 50 0.80 -10.14 -11.15
CA GLU A 50 1.02 -11.55 -10.82
C GLU A 50 1.17 -12.38 -12.10
N THR A 51 0.22 -12.29 -13.01
CA THR A 51 0.17 -13.10 -14.24
C THR A 51 1.31 -12.76 -15.19
N LYS A 52 1.64 -11.48 -15.36
CA LYS A 52 2.59 -11.02 -16.36
C LYS A 52 4.04 -11.10 -15.87
N TYR A 53 4.28 -10.83 -14.59
CA TYR A 53 5.62 -10.69 -14.05
C TYR A 53 5.95 -11.75 -12.99
N GLY A 54 4.99 -12.53 -12.51
CA GLY A 54 5.20 -13.47 -11.40
C GLY A 54 5.34 -12.74 -10.06
N GLY A 55 4.57 -11.67 -9.88
CA GLY A 55 4.45 -10.93 -8.62
C GLY A 55 5.19 -9.60 -8.57
N VAL A 56 4.91 -8.86 -7.48
CA VAL A 56 5.35 -7.46 -7.29
C VAL A 56 6.87 -7.32 -7.28
N GLU A 57 7.60 -8.22 -6.60
CA GLU A 57 9.07 -8.14 -6.57
C GLU A 57 9.69 -8.35 -7.95
N SER A 58 9.14 -9.29 -8.72
CA SER A 58 9.58 -9.52 -10.09
C SER A 58 9.32 -8.32 -10.97
N TYR A 59 8.14 -7.71 -10.84
CA TYR A 59 7.81 -6.46 -11.52
C TYR A 59 8.79 -5.32 -11.14
N LEU A 60 9.07 -5.11 -9.85
CA LEU A 60 10.00 -4.08 -9.38
C LEU A 60 11.44 -4.29 -9.89
N ARG A 61 11.90 -5.54 -10.05
CA ARG A 61 13.17 -5.79 -10.72
C ARG A 61 13.16 -5.33 -12.18
N THR A 62 12.04 -5.46 -12.89
CA THR A 62 11.93 -4.98 -14.28
C THR A 62 11.95 -3.45 -14.39
N THR A 63 11.61 -2.73 -13.32
CA THR A 63 11.67 -1.27 -13.28
C THR A 63 13.05 -0.73 -12.86
N GLY A 64 14.01 -1.62 -12.58
CA GLY A 64 15.40 -1.28 -12.30
C GLY A 64 15.82 -1.40 -10.83
N LEU A 65 14.94 -1.85 -9.93
CA LEU A 65 15.34 -2.09 -8.53
C LEU A 65 16.26 -3.30 -8.43
N SER A 66 17.38 -3.12 -7.73
CA SER A 66 18.32 -4.17 -7.40
C SER A 66 17.77 -5.07 -6.29
N GLN A 67 18.33 -6.28 -6.18
CA GLN A 67 17.98 -7.19 -5.08
C GLN A 67 18.29 -6.58 -3.70
N GLN A 68 19.37 -5.80 -3.59
CA GLN A 68 19.74 -5.13 -2.34
C GLN A 68 18.67 -4.11 -1.90
N GLU A 69 18.11 -3.34 -2.83
CA GLU A 69 17.04 -2.39 -2.54
C GLU A 69 15.74 -3.10 -2.16
N LEU A 70 15.42 -4.22 -2.81
CA LEU A 70 14.27 -5.06 -2.44
C LEU A 70 14.43 -5.67 -1.04
N ASP A 71 15.64 -6.12 -0.69
CA ASP A 71 15.94 -6.66 0.64
C ASP A 71 15.82 -5.57 1.72
N LEU A 72 16.20 -4.33 1.42
CA LEU A 72 16.00 -3.17 2.30
C LEU A 72 14.52 -2.85 2.49
N LEU A 73 13.73 -2.87 1.41
CA LEU A 73 12.27 -2.69 1.48
C LEU A 73 11.64 -3.77 2.37
N ARG A 74 12.03 -5.04 2.20
CA ARG A 74 11.52 -6.14 3.02
C ARG A 74 11.94 -5.99 4.48
N ARG A 75 13.16 -5.54 4.77
CA ARG A 75 13.60 -5.31 6.16
C ARG A 75 12.80 -4.18 6.82
N ASN A 76 12.53 -3.11 6.10
CA ASN A 76 11.92 -1.91 6.68
C ASN A 76 10.39 -2.01 6.74
N PHE A 77 9.76 -2.76 5.84
CA PHE A 77 8.31 -2.81 5.68
C PHE A 77 7.72 -4.22 5.65
N GLY A 78 8.55 -5.27 5.60
CA GLY A 78 8.12 -6.65 5.39
C GLY A 78 7.79 -7.43 6.65
N SER A 79 7.65 -6.78 7.82
CA SER A 79 7.38 -7.44 9.09
C SER A 79 6.19 -6.84 9.84
N GLU A 80 5.03 -7.47 9.69
CA GLU A 80 4.05 -7.66 10.78
C GLU A 80 3.80 -9.16 10.98
N SER A 81 4.84 -9.92 11.33
CA SER A 81 4.70 -11.33 11.71
C SER A 81 5.82 -11.77 12.65
N SER A 82 5.93 -11.15 13.83
CA SER A 82 6.56 -11.76 15.01
C SER A 82 6.31 -10.90 16.25
N ASN A 83 5.53 -11.47 17.19
CA ASN A 83 5.31 -11.07 18.58
C ASN A 83 6.27 -10.00 19.14
N GLU A 84 5.78 -8.77 19.33
CA GLU A 84 6.28 -7.93 20.42
C GLU A 84 5.62 -8.42 21.72
N GLU A 85 6.24 -9.40 22.39
CA GLU A 85 6.09 -9.48 23.84
C GLU A 85 6.70 -8.21 24.43
N LEU A 86 5.84 -7.35 24.98
CA LEU A 86 6.23 -6.17 25.75
C LEU A 86 7.25 -6.59 26.82
N PRO A 87 8.41 -5.92 26.96
CA PRO A 87 9.28 -6.14 28.09
C PRO A 87 8.55 -5.74 29.37
N THR A 88 8.18 -6.71 30.20
CA THR A 88 7.74 -6.45 31.58
C THR A 88 8.97 -6.04 32.39
N ASP A 89 9.07 -4.76 32.73
CA ASP A 89 10.05 -4.24 33.67
C ASP A 89 9.96 -4.98 35.01
N SER A 90 10.85 -5.97 35.20
CA SER A 90 11.14 -6.53 36.51
C SER A 90 12.13 -5.63 37.22
N ASN A 91 11.61 -4.58 37.84
CA ASN A 91 12.37 -3.75 38.77
C ASN A 91 12.61 -4.53 40.07
N SER A 92 13.63 -5.39 40.08
CA SER A 92 14.15 -6.01 41.30
C SER A 92 14.96 -4.99 42.07
N LYS A 93 14.25 -4.24 42.93
CA LYS A 93 14.85 -3.45 44.00
C LYS A 93 15.34 -4.41 45.08
N SER A 94 16.60 -4.83 45.00
CA SER A 94 17.27 -5.47 46.14
C SER A 94 17.50 -4.40 47.21
N SER A 95 16.87 -4.59 48.38
CA SER A 95 17.22 -3.95 49.64
C SER A 95 17.67 -5.03 50.61
#